data_AF-A0A8S1Y9I3-F1
#
_entry.id   AF-A0A8S1Y9I3-F1
#
_cell.length_a   1.000
_cell.length_b   1.000
_cell.length_c   1.000
_cell.angle_alpha   90.00
_cell.angle_beta   90.00
_cell.angle_gamma   90.00
#
_symmetry.space_group_name_H-M   'P 1'
#
loop_
_entity.id
_entity.type
_entity.pdbx_description
1 polymer ?
#
loop_
_entity_poly.entity_id
_entity_poly.type
_entity_poly.pdbx_seq_one_letter_code
_entity_poly.pdbx_strand_id
1 'polypeptide(L)'
;MMLQIISSQYQRELTFSQTYKHSKCEVSQNGRMVQNGHYCLCDQVISKNGVTSFAFKFIQLHSCCFIGIGIREIIQKNNYYGNVTSGYGSYTINHNKYCYSHHGKRQRWQTIII
;
A
#
# COMPACT_ATOMS: atom_id res chain seq x y z
N MET A 1 -0.14 -3.16 12.97
CA MET A 1 0.28 -3.79 11.70
C MET A 1 1.71 -3.36 11.45
N MET A 2 2.59 -4.31 11.10
CA MET A 2 4.00 -4.05 10.77
C MET A 2 4.36 -4.76 9.45
N LEU A 3 4.87 -4.01 8.48
CA LEU A 3 5.25 -4.49 7.14
C LEU A 3 6.72 -4.18 6.85
N GLN A 4 7.40 -5.09 6.16
CA GLN A 4 8.79 -4.94 5.70
C GLN A 4 8.89 -5.18 4.19
N ILE A 5 9.66 -4.37 3.46
CA ILE A 5 9.98 -4.62 2.04
C ILE A 5 11.10 -5.66 1.92
N ILE A 6 10.94 -6.66 1.04
CA ILE A 6 11.99 -7.66 0.77
C ILE A 6 12.62 -7.37 -0.60
N SER A 7 13.90 -6.99 -0.60
CA SER A 7 14.58 -6.34 -1.73
C SER A 7 15.35 -7.27 -2.68
N SER A 8 15.32 -8.60 -2.54
CA SER A 8 16.36 -9.44 -3.19
C SER A 8 16.19 -9.74 -4.69
N GLN A 9 15.13 -9.26 -5.38
CA GLN A 9 14.90 -9.60 -6.79
C GLN A 9 14.46 -8.42 -7.70
N TYR A 10 14.45 -7.17 -7.23
CA TYR A 10 13.83 -6.06 -7.97
C TYR A 10 14.81 -4.91 -8.27
N GLN A 11 14.75 -4.37 -9.49
CA GLN A 11 15.64 -3.31 -10.00
C GLN A 11 15.50 -1.96 -9.27
N ARG A 12 14.44 -1.75 -8.49
CA ARG A 12 14.22 -0.50 -7.74
C ARG A 12 13.92 -0.82 -6.28
N GLU A 13 14.74 -0.26 -5.40
CA GLU A 13 14.49 -0.31 -3.97
C GLU A 13 13.31 0.62 -3.64
N LEU A 14 12.23 0.05 -3.10
CA LEU A 14 11.09 0.82 -2.60
C LEU A 14 11.31 1.16 -1.13
N THR A 15 10.93 2.38 -0.75
CA THR A 15 10.97 2.85 0.64
C THR A 15 9.67 3.52 1.00
N PHE A 16 9.12 3.16 2.16
CA PHE A 16 8.00 3.88 2.77
C PHE A 16 8.41 5.34 3.03
N SER A 17 7.52 6.25 2.67
CA SER A 17 7.77 7.68 2.74
C SER A 17 7.57 8.22 4.16
N GLN A 18 8.51 9.04 4.62
CA GLN A 18 8.32 9.85 5.84
C GLN A 18 7.34 11.02 5.61
N THR A 19 7.18 11.46 4.36
CA THR A 19 6.36 12.62 3.99
C THR A 19 4.95 12.20 3.60
N TYR A 20 4.82 11.13 2.80
CA TYR A 20 3.56 10.72 2.20
C TYR A 20 2.85 9.63 3.02
N LYS A 21 2.50 9.96 4.26
CA LYS A 21 1.86 9.05 5.20
C LYS A 21 0.84 9.74 6.09
N HIS A 22 -0.09 8.96 6.62
CA HIS A 22 -0.93 9.42 7.72
C HIS A 22 -0.06 9.74 8.96
N SER A 23 -0.48 10.72 9.78
CA SER A 23 0.26 11.16 10.97
C SER A 23 0.55 10.04 11.97
N LYS A 24 -0.39 9.09 12.09
CA LYS A 24 -0.26 7.88 12.93
C LYS A 24 0.68 6.80 12.39
N CYS A 25 1.08 6.84 11.12
CA CYS A 25 2.02 5.85 10.60
C CYS A 25 3.44 6.20 11.03
N GLU A 26 4.21 5.20 11.42
CA GLU A 26 5.60 5.35 11.83
C GLU A 26 6.49 4.57 10.87
N VAL A 27 7.41 5.26 10.22
CA VAL A 27 8.35 4.68 9.27
C VAL A 27 9.72 4.60 9.91
N SER A 28 10.36 3.45 9.79
CA SER A 28 11.64 3.14 10.43
C SER A 28 12.50 2.25 9.53
N GLN A 29 13.69 1.88 10.02
CA GLN A 29 14.67 1.08 9.27
C GLN A 29 14.97 1.65 7.88
N ASN A 30 15.25 2.95 7.81
CA ASN A 30 15.54 3.67 6.55
C ASN A 30 14.44 3.50 5.49
N GLY A 31 13.16 3.55 5.91
CA GLY A 31 12.03 3.41 5.00
C GLY A 31 11.67 1.97 4.66
N ARG A 32 12.32 0.96 5.26
CA ARG A 32 12.01 -0.44 4.99
C ARG A 32 10.91 -1.02 5.87
N MET A 33 10.54 -0.33 6.94
CA MET A 33 9.50 -0.78 7.87
C MET A 33 8.47 0.32 8.15
N VAL A 34 7.19 -0.07 8.17
CA VAL A 34 6.09 0.80 8.61
C VAL A 34 5.23 0.12 9.66
N GLN A 35 4.81 0.89 10.66
CA GLN A 35 3.86 0.48 11.68
C GLN A 35 2.71 1.48 11.85
N ASN A 36 1.64 1.02 12.51
CA ASN A 36 0.41 1.75 12.80
C ASN A 36 -0.47 2.09 11.58
N GLY A 37 -1.78 2.07 11.80
CA GLY A 37 -2.76 1.86 10.73
C GLY A 37 -3.31 3.17 10.16
N HIS A 38 -3.06 3.39 8.87
CA HIS A 38 -3.76 4.20 7.84
C HIS A 38 -2.89 4.10 6.55
N TYR A 39 -3.08 4.94 5.54
CA TYR A 39 -2.21 4.89 4.34
C TYR A 39 -0.79 5.39 4.63
N CYS A 40 0.20 4.64 4.14
CA CYS A 40 1.59 5.05 4.00
C CYS A 40 2.03 4.70 2.58
N LEU A 41 2.45 5.69 1.79
CA LEU A 41 2.92 5.50 0.43
C LEU A 41 4.42 5.23 0.41
N CYS A 42 4.93 4.74 -0.73
CA CYS A 42 6.36 4.77 -1.01
C CYS A 42 6.76 6.10 -1.67
N ASP A 43 8.02 6.52 -1.53
CA ASP A 43 8.53 7.73 -2.18
C ASP A 43 8.56 7.59 -3.71
N GLN A 44 8.86 6.38 -4.17
CA GLN A 44 8.98 6.04 -5.58
C GLN A 44 7.60 6.00 -6.25
N VAL A 45 7.52 6.58 -7.45
CA VAL A 45 6.36 6.46 -8.34
C VAL A 45 6.61 5.30 -9.30
N ILE A 46 5.59 4.47 -9.51
CA ILE A 46 5.65 3.38 -10.49
C ILE A 46 5.48 3.93 -11.92
N SER A 47 6.13 3.31 -12.89
CA SER A 47 5.95 3.69 -14.30
C SER A 47 4.52 3.39 -14.75
N LYS A 48 3.94 4.28 -15.57
CA LYS A 48 2.66 4.01 -16.25
C LYS A 48 2.80 2.99 -17.38
N ASN A 49 4.02 2.74 -17.82
CA ASN A 49 4.35 1.85 -18.93
C ASN A 49 5.18 0.66 -18.41
N GLY A 50 4.89 -0.53 -18.93
CA GLY A 50 5.57 -1.76 -18.56
C GLY A 50 5.02 -2.41 -17.29
N VAL A 51 5.77 -3.37 -16.76
CA VAL A 51 5.43 -4.12 -15.55
C VAL A 51 6.32 -3.67 -14.40
N THR A 52 5.73 -3.39 -13.25
CA THR A 52 6.45 -3.09 -12.01
C THR A 52 6.04 -4.10 -10.96
N SER A 53 7.00 -4.85 -10.43
CA SER A 53 6.78 -5.84 -9.39
C SER A 53 7.51 -5.45 -8.10
N PHE A 54 6.93 -5.81 -6.97
CA PHE A 54 7.47 -5.53 -5.64
C PHE A 54 7.01 -6.60 -4.64
N ALA A 55 7.73 -6.73 -3.52
CA ALA A 55 7.41 -7.68 -2.47
C ALA A 55 7.43 -7.06 -1.08
N PHE A 56 6.52 -7.53 -0.22
CA PHE A 56 6.44 -7.15 1.18
C PHE A 56 6.26 -8.39 2.04
N LYS A 57 6.69 -8.28 3.30
CA LYS A 57 6.48 -9.26 4.36
C LYS A 57 5.69 -8.64 5.48
N PHE A 58 4.66 -9.35 5.91
CA PHE A 58 3.99 -9.05 7.17
C PHE A 58 4.87 -9.53 8.31
N ILE A 59 5.30 -8.62 9.18
CA ILE A 59 6.06 -8.95 10.39
C ILE A 59 5.08 -9.23 11.53
N GLN A 60 4.05 -8.39 11.66
CA GLN A 60 3.02 -8.57 12.67
C GLN A 60 1.67 -8.02 12.20
N LEU A 61 0.62 -8.82 12.38
CA LEU A 61 -0.74 -8.48 11.97
C LEU A 61 -1.69 -8.52 13.18
N HIS A 62 -2.02 -7.33 13.71
CA HIS A 62 -3.01 -7.18 14.81
C HIS A 62 -4.41 -6.86 14.30
N SER A 63 -4.52 -6.38 13.07
CA SER A 63 -5.76 -5.90 12.46
C SER A 63 -5.67 -6.02 10.94
N CYS A 64 -6.68 -5.54 10.23
CA CYS A 64 -6.69 -5.59 8.77
C CYS A 64 -5.55 -4.78 8.14
N CYS A 65 -4.79 -5.42 7.26
CA CYS A 65 -3.81 -4.79 6.38
C CYS A 65 -4.24 -4.85 4.92
N PHE A 66 -3.93 -3.77 4.19
CA PHE A 66 -4.09 -3.61 2.76
C PHE A 66 -2.75 -3.23 2.12
N ILE A 67 -2.46 -3.80 0.96
CA ILE A 67 -1.28 -3.50 0.15
C ILE A 67 -1.74 -3.26 -1.28
N GLY A 68 -1.13 -2.31 -1.98
CA GLY A 68 -1.41 -2.09 -3.39
C GLY A 68 -0.84 -0.78 -3.92
N ILE A 69 -1.46 -0.28 -4.99
CA ILE A 69 -1.07 0.94 -5.69
C ILE A 69 -2.13 2.00 -5.49
N GLY A 70 -1.75 3.27 -5.58
CA GLY A 70 -2.71 4.36 -5.44
C GLY A 70 -2.28 5.65 -6.11
N ILE A 71 -3.27 6.50 -6.33
CA ILE A 71 -3.16 7.84 -6.89
C ILE A 71 -2.90 8.78 -5.72
N ARG A 72 -1.64 9.23 -5.62
CA ARG A 72 -1.11 9.99 -4.49
C ARG A 72 -1.98 11.20 -4.16
N GLU A 73 -2.40 11.94 -5.18
CA GLU A 73 -3.16 13.18 -5.05
C GLU A 73 -4.54 12.94 -4.43
N ILE A 74 -5.19 11.83 -4.78
CA ILE A 74 -6.50 11.45 -4.22
C ILE A 74 -6.33 11.02 -2.76
N ILE A 75 -5.33 10.19 -2.46
CA ILE A 75 -5.07 9.73 -1.08
C ILE A 75 -4.72 10.91 -0.16
N GLN A 76 -3.91 11.86 -0.66
CA GLN A 76 -3.56 13.11 0.03
C GLN A 76 -4.77 13.98 0.32
N LYS A 77 -5.63 14.22 -0.69
CA LYS A 77 -6.87 14.99 -0.52
C LYS A 77 -7.79 14.40 0.56
N ASN A 78 -7.69 13.10 0.81
CA ASN A 78 -8.45 12.40 1.84
C ASN A 78 -7.69 12.25 3.16
N ASN A 79 -6.63 13.03 3.38
CA ASN A 79 -5.81 13.02 4.59
C ASN A 79 -5.30 11.62 4.97
N TYR A 80 -5.03 10.77 3.97
CA TYR A 80 -4.54 9.39 4.17
C TYR A 80 -5.48 8.47 4.96
N TYR A 81 -6.75 8.83 5.14
CA TYR A 81 -7.74 7.93 5.74
C TYR A 81 -8.15 6.84 4.75
N GLY A 82 -8.09 5.59 5.20
CA GLY A 82 -8.64 4.45 4.47
C GLY A 82 -10.10 4.20 4.84
N ASN A 83 -10.95 4.04 3.83
CA ASN A 83 -12.29 3.50 4.02
C ASN A 83 -12.37 2.13 3.33
N VAL A 84 -12.89 1.16 4.07
CA VAL A 84 -13.04 -0.24 3.66
C VAL A 84 -13.98 -0.45 2.47
N THR A 85 -14.71 0.59 2.02
CA THR A 85 -15.81 0.44 1.04
C THR A 85 -15.55 1.00 -0.35
N SER A 86 -14.58 1.89 -0.56
CA SER A 86 -14.42 2.59 -1.85
C SER A 86 -12.99 2.88 -2.31
N GLY A 87 -11.97 2.26 -1.71
CA GLY A 87 -10.59 2.30 -2.22
C GLY A 87 -9.90 3.67 -2.21
N TYR A 88 -10.61 4.80 -2.15
CA TYR A 88 -10.12 6.18 -1.96
C TYR A 88 -8.87 6.51 -2.80
N GLY A 89 -8.91 6.18 -4.09
CA GLY A 89 -7.80 6.41 -5.01
C GLY A 89 -6.79 5.27 -5.05
N SER A 90 -7.09 4.11 -4.49
CA SER A 90 -6.20 2.94 -4.49
C SER A 90 -6.84 1.68 -5.05
N TYR A 91 -5.98 0.78 -5.50
CA TYR A 91 -6.27 -0.61 -5.83
C TYR A 91 -5.47 -1.46 -4.85
N THR A 92 -6.14 -2.17 -3.95
CA THR A 92 -5.50 -2.88 -2.86
C THR A 92 -6.03 -4.29 -2.69
N ILE A 93 -5.15 -5.19 -2.26
CA ILE A 93 -5.49 -6.50 -1.73
C ILE A 93 -5.30 -6.47 -0.21
N ASN A 94 -6.24 -7.05 0.53
CA ASN A 94 -6.07 -7.23 1.97
C ASN A 94 -5.44 -8.60 2.30
N HIS A 95 -4.98 -8.75 3.55
CA HIS A 95 -4.43 -10.02 4.07
C HIS A 95 -5.37 -11.24 3.92
N ASN A 96 -6.68 -11.01 3.80
CA ASN A 96 -7.70 -12.04 3.56
C ASN A 96 -7.98 -12.28 2.06
N LYS A 97 -7.12 -11.78 1.16
CA LYS A 97 -7.21 -11.93 -0.30
C LYS A 97 -8.43 -11.25 -0.93
N TYR A 98 -9.06 -10.30 -0.25
CA TYR A 98 -10.09 -9.46 -0.84
C TYR A 98 -9.46 -8.28 -1.58
N CYS A 99 -9.94 -8.05 -2.80
CA CYS A 99 -9.53 -6.93 -3.64
C CYS A 99 -10.50 -5.76 -3.51
N TYR A 100 -9.96 -4.54 -3.55
CA TYR A 100 -10.69 -3.28 -3.45
C TYR A 100 -10.17 -2.34 -4.53
N SER A 101 -11.09 -1.62 -5.17
CA SER A 101 -10.76 -0.66 -6.23
C SER A 101 -11.40 0.69 -5.93
N HIS A 102 -10.78 1.74 -6.48
CA HIS A 102 -11.27 3.12 -6.46
C HIS A 102 -12.68 3.29 -7.07
N HIS A 103 -13.12 2.38 -7.94
CA HIS A 103 -14.39 2.50 -8.69
C HIS A 103 -15.63 1.95 -7.96
N GLY A 104 -15.51 1.47 -6.72
CA GLY A 104 -16.66 1.19 -5.84
C GLY A 104 -16.95 -0.29 -5.55
N LYS A 105 -17.44 -0.50 -4.31
CA LYS A 105 -18.01 -1.69 -3.63
C LYS A 105 -17.54 -3.08 -4.07
N ARG A 106 -16.76 -3.73 -3.18
CA ARG A 106 -16.57 -5.19 -3.01
C ARG A 106 -16.95 -6.01 -4.24
N GLN A 107 -16.12 -5.97 -5.26
CA GLN A 107 -16.20 -6.97 -6.32
C GLN A 107 -15.17 -8.06 -5.99
N ARG A 108 -15.66 -9.29 -5.84
CA ARG A 108 -14.86 -10.48 -5.57
C ARG A 108 -14.14 -10.86 -6.87
N TRP A 109 -13.18 -10.04 -7.28
CA TRP A 109 -12.36 -10.30 -8.45
C TRP A 109 -11.39 -11.43 -8.12
N GLN A 110 -11.43 -12.47 -8.95
CA GLN A 110 -10.36 -13.46 -9.02
C GLN A 110 -9.08 -12.71 -9.40
N THR A 111 -8.12 -12.77 -8.49
CA THR A 111 -6.70 -12.44 -8.61
C THR A 111 -6.22 -12.20 -10.05
N ILE A 112 -6.05 -10.94 -10.43
CA ILE A 112 -5.10 -10.55 -11.49
C ILE A 112 -3.90 -9.98 -10.76
N ILE A 113 -2.85 -10.80 -10.65
CA ILE A 113 -1.52 -10.33 -10.26
C ILE A 113 -0.90 -9.72 -11.52
N ILE A 114 -0.53 -8.45 -11.45
CA ILE A 114 0.45 -7.82 -12.34
C ILE A 114 1.63 -7.43 -11.46
#